data_AF-A0A1G5AB22-F1
#
_entry.id   AF-A0A1G5AB22-F1
#
_cell.length_a   1.000
_cell.length_b   1.000
_cell.length_c   1.000
_cell.angle_alpha   90.00
_cell.angle_beta   90.00
_cell.angle_gamma   90.00
#
_symmetry.space_group_name_H-M   'P 1'
#
loop_
_entity.id
_entity.type
_entity.pdbx_description
1 polymer ?
#
loop_
_entity_poly.entity_id
_entity_poly.type
_entity_poly.pdbx_seq_one_letter_code
_entity_poly.pdbx_strand_id
1 'polypeptide(L)'
;MGNVVEGPWTRGWRCPTCARPAPLLLPNGAWNRTRLQTKAYVLDDPWVLSEAEREGALGEVEVCLSCGESIPYLVGSLVVPYGQQGVVLGGEGKKDTQIIGGILPSARVNRSGIILFFGDAGDGPYLVSRQALAAFTTGRLTSPDRRGDIAEGMWRLYQDRLRWLNRFGGDQTN
;
A
#
# COMPACT_ATOMS: atom_id res chain seq x y z
N MET A 1 29.65 -14.91 36.91
CA MET A 1 28.26 -15.11 36.45
C MET A 1 27.72 -13.75 36.05
N GLY A 2 27.56 -13.51 34.74
CA GLY A 2 27.07 -12.23 34.24
C GLY A 2 25.56 -12.14 34.42
N ASN A 3 25.09 -11.03 35.00
CA ASN A 3 23.67 -10.71 35.09
C ASN A 3 23.13 -10.56 33.66
N VAL A 4 22.42 -11.57 33.18
CA VAL A 4 21.59 -11.44 31.99
C VAL A 4 20.40 -10.59 32.40
N VAL A 5 20.38 -9.33 31.96
CA VAL A 5 19.17 -8.52 32.03
C VAL A 5 18.22 -9.10 30.99
N GLU A 6 17.16 -9.79 31.45
CA GLU A 6 16.10 -10.21 30.55
C GLU A 6 15.48 -8.97 29.90
N GLY A 7 15.74 -8.80 28.61
CA GLY A 7 15.13 -7.74 27.81
C GLY A 7 13.60 -7.92 27.77
N PRO A 8 12.85 -6.85 27.48
CA PRO A 8 11.39 -6.89 27.46
C PRO A 8 10.88 -8.06 26.62
N TRP A 9 9.83 -8.73 27.10
CA TRP A 9 9.18 -9.89 26.47
C TRP A 9 8.58 -9.48 25.11
N THR A 10 9.45 -9.42 24.09
CA THR A 10 9.20 -8.87 22.75
C THR A 10 8.86 -9.94 21.72
N ARG A 11 8.74 -11.20 22.15
CA ARG A 11 8.45 -12.36 21.31
C ARG A 11 6.97 -12.40 20.93
N GLY A 12 6.59 -11.78 19.82
CA GLY A 12 5.32 -12.20 19.18
C GLY A 12 4.68 -11.21 18.23
N TRP A 13 5.05 -9.94 18.25
CA TRP A 13 4.42 -8.99 17.34
C TRP A 13 4.94 -9.15 15.91
N ARG A 14 3.99 -9.26 14.98
CA ARG A 14 4.24 -9.29 13.54
C ARG A 14 3.54 -8.10 12.91
N CYS A 15 4.21 -7.47 11.95
CA CYS A 15 3.62 -6.38 11.20
C CYS A 15 2.33 -6.88 10.51
N PRO A 16 1.16 -6.25 10.73
CA PRO A 16 -0.10 -6.69 10.12
C PRO A 16 -0.08 -6.54 8.58
N THR A 17 0.87 -5.77 8.05
CA THR A 17 1.02 -5.56 6.61
C THR A 17 1.96 -6.58 5.97
N CYS A 18 3.19 -6.77 6.46
CA CYS A 18 4.14 -7.70 5.84
C CYS A 18 4.31 -9.05 6.56
N ALA A 19 3.58 -9.29 7.66
CA ALA A 19 3.69 -10.48 8.52
C ALA A 19 5.08 -10.76 9.12
N ARG A 20 6.08 -9.89 8.87
CA ARG A 20 7.43 -10.02 9.42
C ARG A 20 7.43 -9.70 10.92
N PRO A 21 8.20 -10.45 11.73
CA PRO A 21 8.41 -10.08 13.12
C PRO A 21 9.17 -8.74 13.17
N ALA A 22 8.72 -7.81 14.01
CA ALA A 22 9.49 -6.60 14.30
C ALA A 22 9.69 -6.51 15.82
N PRO A 23 10.95 -6.56 16.33
CA PRO A 23 11.21 -6.33 17.75
C PRO A 23 10.82 -4.89 18.10
N LEU A 24 10.31 -4.62 19.31
CA LEU A 24 9.82 -3.27 19.68
C LEU A 24 10.93 -2.22 19.81
N LEU A 25 12.15 -2.64 20.11
CA LEU A 25 13.30 -1.77 20.35
C LEU A 25 14.47 -2.28 19.53
N LEU A 26 15.13 -1.39 18.78
CA LEU A 26 16.49 -1.64 18.34
C LEU A 26 17.43 -1.58 19.56
N PRO A 27 18.61 -2.24 19.51
CA PRO A 27 19.61 -2.14 20.59
C PRO A 27 20.01 -0.71 20.97
N ASN A 28 19.74 0.27 20.10
CA ASN A 28 20.01 1.70 20.30
C ASN A 28 18.82 2.49 20.88
N GLY A 29 17.71 1.84 21.24
CA GLY A 29 16.53 2.51 21.79
C GLY A 29 15.60 3.17 20.75
N ALA A 30 15.85 2.99 19.45
CA ALA A 30 14.96 3.47 18.40
C ALA A 30 13.73 2.56 18.21
N TRP A 31 12.60 3.17 17.84
CA TRP A 31 11.30 2.52 17.65
C TRP A 31 11.24 1.80 16.30
N ASN A 32 10.79 0.53 16.27
CA ASN A 32 10.64 -0.25 15.03
C ASN A 32 9.24 -0.25 14.43
N ARG A 33 8.34 0.55 15.01
CA ARG A 33 6.95 0.67 14.56
C ARG A 33 6.63 2.12 14.29
N THR A 34 5.76 2.31 13.32
CA THR A 34 5.19 3.62 13.02
C THR A 34 3.71 3.47 12.78
N ARG A 35 2.97 4.54 13.07
CA ARG A 35 1.54 4.57 12.90
C ARG A 35 1.21 5.05 11.50
N LEU A 36 0.53 4.20 10.73
CA LEU A 36 -0.01 4.56 9.44
C LEU A 36 -1.46 5.03 9.60
N GLN A 37 -1.71 6.24 9.09
CA GLN A 37 -3.04 6.81 8.91
C GLN A 37 -3.76 6.14 7.74
N THR A 38 -5.09 6.10 7.75
CA THR A 38 -5.90 5.47 6.68
C THR A 38 -5.56 6.00 5.29
N LYS A 39 -5.44 7.32 5.14
CA LYS A 39 -5.01 7.99 3.89
C LYS A 39 -3.64 7.55 3.37
N ALA A 40 -2.81 6.94 4.22
CA ALA A 40 -1.49 6.46 3.83
C ALA A 40 -1.54 5.06 3.20
N TYR A 41 -2.54 4.23 3.54
CA TYR A 41 -2.67 2.87 3.04
C TYR A 41 -3.94 2.59 2.22
N VAL A 42 -4.81 3.59 2.01
CA VAL A 42 -5.97 3.55 1.09
C VAL A 42 -6.09 4.89 0.36
N LEU A 43 -6.51 4.87 -0.91
CA LEU A 43 -6.80 6.09 -1.69
C LEU A 43 -8.04 6.81 -1.14
N ASP A 44 -7.97 8.14 -1.15
CA ASP A 44 -9.05 9.03 -0.71
C ASP A 44 -10.07 9.23 -1.84
N ASP A 45 -10.79 8.16 -2.18
CA ASP A 45 -11.89 8.16 -3.13
C ASP A 45 -13.10 7.42 -2.53
N PRO A 46 -14.33 7.95 -2.62
CA PRO A 46 -15.50 7.37 -1.96
C PRO A 46 -15.77 5.91 -2.34
N TRP A 47 -15.57 5.54 -3.61
CA TRP A 47 -15.80 4.18 -4.07
C TRP A 47 -14.71 3.24 -3.54
N VAL A 48 -13.45 3.68 -3.61
CA VAL A 48 -12.32 2.91 -3.08
C VAL A 48 -12.48 2.69 -1.58
N LEU A 49 -12.82 3.73 -0.82
CA LEU A 49 -13.06 3.66 0.63
C LEU A 49 -14.19 2.69 0.97
N SER A 50 -15.34 2.81 0.29
CA SER A 50 -16.48 1.91 0.49
C SER A 50 -16.11 0.44 0.25
N GLU A 51 -15.39 0.13 -0.83
CA GLU A 51 -14.92 -1.25 -1.07
C GLU A 51 -13.89 -1.68 -0.02
N ALA A 52 -12.98 -0.80 0.40
CA ALA A 52 -12.00 -1.12 1.43
C ALA A 52 -12.64 -1.44 2.78
N GLU A 53 -13.69 -0.70 3.18
CA GLU A 53 -14.46 -0.96 4.41
C GLU A 53 -15.16 -2.32 4.41
N ARG A 54 -15.65 -2.77 3.25
CA ARG A 54 -16.27 -4.09 3.10
C ARG A 54 -15.25 -5.22 3.29
N GLU A 55 -13.99 -4.98 2.92
CA GLU A 55 -12.91 -5.95 3.03
C GLU A 55 -12.27 -5.99 4.42
N GLY A 56 -12.31 -4.89 5.17
CA GLY A 56 -11.79 -4.83 6.53
C GLY A 56 -12.01 -3.49 7.21
N ALA A 57 -11.89 -3.48 8.54
CA ALA A 57 -12.00 -2.26 9.32
C ALA A 57 -10.90 -1.26 8.93
N LEU A 58 -11.31 -0.03 8.63
CA LEU A 58 -10.40 1.09 8.40
C LEU A 58 -10.12 1.81 9.71
N GLY A 59 -8.85 2.04 10.00
CA GLY A 59 -8.40 2.77 11.19
C GLY A 59 -6.89 2.87 11.24
N GLU A 60 -6.38 3.77 12.07
CA GLU A 60 -4.94 3.88 12.28
C GLU A 60 -4.35 2.53 12.71
N VAL A 61 -3.21 2.18 12.10
CA VAL A 61 -2.56 0.88 12.34
C VAL A 61 -1.08 1.07 12.61
N GLU A 62 -0.58 0.34 13.62
CA GLU A 62 0.86 0.24 13.83
C GLU A 62 1.45 -0.79 12.86
N VAL A 63 2.47 -0.37 12.12
CA VAL A 63 3.21 -1.23 11.17
C VAL A 63 4.70 -1.13 11.43
N CYS A 64 5.49 -2.04 10.87
CA CYS A 64 6.96 -1.92 10.95
C CYS A 64 7.44 -0.71 10.14
N LEU A 65 8.60 -0.14 10.49
CA LEU A 65 9.20 1.00 9.79
C LEU A 65 9.22 0.83 8.27
N SER A 66 9.70 -0.32 7.77
CA SER A 66 9.74 -0.61 6.33
C SER A 66 8.35 -0.53 5.67
N CYS A 67 7.29 -0.99 6.32
CA CYS A 67 5.94 -0.83 5.80
C CYS A 67 5.46 0.63 5.91
N GLY A 68 5.80 1.32 6.98
CA GLY A 68 5.48 2.74 7.15
C GLY A 68 6.09 3.63 6.07
N GLU A 69 7.32 3.32 5.65
CA GLU A 69 8.01 4.03 4.59
C GLU A 69 7.52 3.63 3.20
N SER A 70 7.26 2.34 2.94
CA SER A 70 7.00 1.85 1.57
C SER A 70 5.52 1.87 1.17
N ILE A 71 4.60 1.59 2.08
CA ILE A 71 3.16 1.48 1.76
C ILE A 71 2.57 2.78 1.20
N PRO A 72 2.92 3.97 1.72
CA PRO A 72 2.44 5.22 1.16
C PRO A 72 2.76 5.37 -0.33
N TYR A 73 3.95 4.95 -0.78
CA TYR A 73 4.34 5.07 -2.18
C TYR A 73 3.79 3.95 -3.06
N LEU A 74 3.53 2.77 -2.48
CA LEU A 74 2.93 1.66 -3.22
C LEU A 74 1.45 1.90 -3.52
N VAL A 75 0.71 2.52 -2.58
CA VAL A 75 -0.69 2.91 -2.81
C VAL A 75 -0.77 4.02 -3.86
N GLY A 76 -1.65 3.80 -4.83
CA GLY A 76 -1.82 4.60 -6.05
C GLY A 76 -0.83 4.28 -7.16
N SER A 77 0.08 3.31 -6.96
CA SER A 77 0.88 2.82 -8.08
C SER A 77 0.00 2.11 -9.11
N LEU A 78 0.34 2.31 -10.38
CA LEU A 78 -0.34 1.66 -11.50
C LEU A 78 0.29 0.29 -11.76
N VAL A 79 -0.55 -0.68 -12.14
CA VAL A 79 -0.11 -2.03 -12.45
C VAL A 79 -0.79 -2.55 -13.72
N VAL A 80 -0.08 -3.41 -14.43
CA VAL A 80 -0.67 -4.22 -15.50
C VAL A 80 -1.38 -5.46 -14.93
N PRO A 81 -2.31 -6.07 -15.68
CA PRO A 81 -2.95 -7.33 -15.31
C PRO A 81 -1.96 -8.44 -14.94
N TYR A 82 -2.44 -9.45 -14.21
CA TYR A 82 -1.62 -10.59 -13.84
C TYR A 82 -1.06 -11.30 -15.09
N GLY A 83 0.20 -11.75 -15.02
CA GLY A 83 0.89 -12.40 -16.13
C GLY A 83 1.54 -11.44 -17.14
N GLN A 84 1.36 -10.13 -17.00
CA GLN A 84 2.04 -9.13 -17.83
C GLN A 84 3.22 -8.49 -17.08
N GLN A 85 4.26 -8.11 -17.82
CA GLN A 85 5.37 -7.32 -17.30
C GLN A 85 5.07 -5.82 -17.50
N GLY A 86 5.21 -5.07 -16.42
CA GLY A 86 5.09 -3.62 -16.43
C GLY A 86 6.21 -2.99 -17.27
N VAL A 87 5.79 -2.09 -18.15
CA VAL A 87 6.66 -1.23 -18.96
C VAL A 87 6.11 0.19 -18.86
N VAL A 88 6.89 1.18 -19.26
CA VAL A 88 6.36 2.52 -19.45
C VAL A 88 5.31 2.46 -20.58
N LEU A 89 4.10 2.95 -20.32
CA LEU A 89 2.99 2.88 -21.26
C LEU A 89 3.11 4.03 -22.25
N GLY A 90 3.25 3.70 -23.54
CA GLY A 90 3.13 4.65 -24.64
C GLY A 90 2.02 4.22 -25.61
N GLY A 91 1.13 5.14 -25.96
CA GLY A 91 0.02 4.87 -26.89
C GLY A 91 -1.36 4.99 -26.23
N GLU A 92 -2.43 5.13 -27.01
CA GLU A 92 -3.77 5.35 -26.44
C GLU A 92 -4.24 4.19 -25.54
N GLY A 93 -4.51 4.55 -24.28
CA GLY A 93 -5.43 3.92 -23.34
C GLY A 93 -5.34 2.40 -23.21
N LYS A 94 -4.33 1.88 -22.52
CA LYS A 94 -4.45 0.51 -21.98
C LYS A 94 -5.57 0.51 -20.93
N LYS A 95 -6.79 0.21 -21.39
CA LYS A 95 -8.02 0.16 -20.57
C LYS A 95 -7.90 -0.79 -19.38
N ASP A 96 -7.04 -1.80 -19.50
CA ASP A 96 -6.87 -2.83 -18.47
C ASP A 96 -5.84 -2.45 -17.39
N THR A 97 -5.27 -1.24 -17.44
CA THR A 97 -4.39 -0.75 -16.36
C THR A 97 -5.20 -0.61 -15.08
N GLN A 98 -4.64 -1.16 -14.00
CA GLN A 98 -5.22 -1.13 -12.67
C GLN A 98 -4.43 -0.18 -11.77
N ILE A 99 -5.04 0.28 -10.70
CA ILE A 99 -4.38 1.05 -9.64
C ILE A 99 -4.45 0.28 -8.32
N ILE A 100 -3.39 0.37 -7.52
CA ILE A 100 -3.42 -0.09 -6.14
C ILE A 100 -4.26 0.90 -5.32
N GLY A 101 -5.53 0.56 -5.10
CA GLY A 101 -6.47 1.42 -4.37
C GLY A 101 -6.28 1.37 -2.85
N GLY A 102 -5.74 0.27 -2.34
CA GLY A 102 -5.42 0.16 -0.92
C GLY A 102 -4.63 -1.09 -0.59
N ILE A 103 -3.96 -1.07 0.56
CA ILE A 103 -3.25 -2.20 1.14
C ILE A 103 -3.75 -2.36 2.57
N LEU A 104 -4.74 -3.21 2.75
CA LEU A 104 -5.39 -3.44 4.03
C LEU A 104 -4.51 -4.30 4.93
N PRO A 105 -4.05 -3.78 6.08
CA PRO A 105 -3.33 -4.60 7.05
C PRO A 105 -4.22 -5.73 7.56
N SER A 106 -3.68 -6.94 7.67
CA SER A 106 -4.40 -8.08 8.23
C SER A 106 -4.10 -8.21 9.72
N ALA A 107 -5.14 -8.25 10.56
CA ALA A 107 -5.00 -8.57 11.97
C ALA A 107 -4.67 -10.06 12.23
N ARG A 108 -4.65 -10.91 11.18
CA ARG A 108 -4.44 -12.35 11.32
C ARG A 108 -2.96 -12.69 11.39
N VAL A 109 -2.58 -13.41 12.44
CA VAL A 109 -1.20 -13.89 12.67
C VAL A 109 -0.69 -14.64 11.43
N ASN A 110 0.50 -14.30 10.97
CA ASN A 110 1.19 -14.87 9.79
C ASN A 110 0.52 -14.63 8.43
N ARG A 111 -0.44 -13.71 8.31
CA ARG A 111 -0.97 -13.28 7.00
C ARG A 111 -0.49 -11.87 6.69
N SER A 112 0.02 -11.67 5.47
CA SER A 112 0.29 -10.32 4.99
C SER A 112 -1.04 -9.58 4.75
N GLY A 113 -0.96 -8.26 4.68
CA GLY A 113 -2.05 -7.42 4.22
C GLY A 113 -2.52 -7.79 2.82
N ILE A 114 -3.69 -7.28 2.47
CA ILE A 114 -4.36 -7.53 1.20
C ILE A 114 -4.27 -6.26 0.36
N ILE A 115 -3.71 -6.39 -0.84
CA ILE A 115 -3.75 -5.35 -1.86
C ILE A 115 -5.10 -5.43 -2.58
N LEU A 116 -5.73 -4.28 -2.74
CA LEU A 116 -6.94 -4.08 -3.54
C LEU A 116 -6.56 -3.40 -4.86
N PHE A 117 -6.88 -4.06 -5.98
CA PHE A 117 -6.65 -3.51 -7.32
C PHE A 117 -7.95 -3.01 -7.91
N PHE A 118 -7.94 -1.76 -8.38
CA PHE A 118 -9.10 -1.13 -9.01
C PHE A 118 -8.82 -0.89 -10.49
N GLY A 119 -9.85 -1.09 -11.32
CA GLY A 119 -9.87 -0.70 -12.73
C GLY A 119 -10.91 0.39 -12.95
N ASP A 120 -11.09 0.81 -14.20
CA ASP A 120 -12.10 1.81 -14.57
C ASP A 120 -13.22 1.18 -15.39
N ALA A 121 -14.46 1.33 -14.95
CA ALA A 121 -15.65 0.88 -15.68
C ALA A 121 -16.25 1.97 -16.59
N GLY A 122 -15.72 3.20 -16.54
CA GLY A 122 -16.20 4.37 -17.28
C GLY A 122 -17.14 5.28 -16.48
N ASP A 123 -17.82 4.75 -15.46
CA ASP A 123 -18.64 5.49 -14.49
C ASP A 123 -18.00 5.59 -13.10
N GLY A 124 -16.89 4.89 -12.88
CA GLY A 124 -16.14 4.91 -11.64
C GLY A 124 -15.13 3.78 -11.51
N PRO A 125 -14.30 3.82 -10.45
CA PRO A 125 -13.40 2.72 -10.15
C PRO A 125 -14.18 1.52 -9.64
N TYR A 126 -13.81 0.32 -10.07
CA TYR A 126 -14.36 -0.93 -9.56
C TYR A 126 -13.25 -1.86 -9.07
N LEU A 127 -13.55 -2.66 -8.05
CA LEU A 127 -12.60 -3.62 -7.51
C LEU A 127 -12.41 -4.79 -8.48
N VAL A 128 -11.22 -4.89 -9.08
CA VAL A 128 -10.88 -5.94 -10.05
C VAL A 128 -10.44 -7.20 -9.33
N SER A 129 -9.53 -7.08 -8.37
CA SER A 129 -8.97 -8.24 -7.69
C SER A 129 -8.37 -7.91 -6.32
N ARG A 130 -8.12 -8.97 -5.55
CA ARG A 130 -7.47 -8.93 -4.24
C ARG A 130 -6.25 -9.83 -4.29
N GLN A 131 -5.15 -9.40 -3.70
CA GLN A 131 -3.94 -10.22 -3.62
C GLN A 131 -3.28 -10.04 -2.26
N ALA A 132 -2.73 -11.12 -1.70
CA ALA A 132 -1.84 -11.00 -0.56
C ALA A 132 -0.62 -10.16 -0.94
N LEU A 133 -0.24 -9.18 -0.12
CA LEU A 133 0.96 -8.36 -0.32
C LEU A 133 2.22 -9.21 -0.51
N ALA A 134 2.33 -10.32 0.21
CA ALA A 134 3.46 -11.25 0.08
C ALA A 134 3.54 -11.96 -1.29
N ALA A 135 2.44 -12.00 -2.04
CA ALA A 135 2.37 -12.60 -3.38
C ALA A 135 2.50 -11.57 -4.51
N PHE A 136 2.55 -10.27 -4.19
CA PHE A 136 2.67 -9.22 -5.18
C PHE A 136 4.10 -9.10 -5.72
N THR A 137 4.21 -8.92 -7.03
CA THR A 137 5.48 -8.74 -7.73
C THR A 137 5.58 -7.32 -8.29
N THR A 138 6.65 -6.62 -7.93
CA THR A 138 6.93 -5.25 -8.42
C THR A 138 7.14 -5.19 -9.93
N GLY A 139 7.44 -6.32 -10.59
CA GLY A 139 7.53 -6.42 -12.04
C GLY A 139 6.21 -6.13 -12.79
N ARG A 140 5.08 -5.99 -12.07
CA ARG A 140 3.80 -5.54 -12.65
C ARG A 140 3.61 -4.02 -12.61
N LEU A 141 4.46 -3.29 -11.88
CA LEU A 141 4.37 -1.85 -11.76
C LEU A 141 4.59 -1.18 -13.12
N THR A 142 3.77 -0.19 -13.43
CA THR A 142 3.81 0.53 -14.70
C THR A 142 3.60 2.03 -14.46
N SER A 143 3.89 2.83 -15.47
CA SER A 143 3.77 4.28 -15.45
C SER A 143 3.28 4.77 -16.81
N PRO A 144 2.32 5.72 -16.86
CA PRO A 144 1.91 6.37 -18.08
C PRO A 144 2.95 7.42 -18.50
N ASP A 145 3.20 7.57 -19.81
CA ASP A 145 3.98 8.68 -20.35
C ASP A 145 3.17 9.97 -20.41
N ARG A 146 1.86 9.84 -20.66
CA ARG A 146 0.89 10.93 -20.82
C ARG A 146 -0.49 10.52 -20.34
N ARG A 147 -1.37 11.50 -20.14
CA ARG A 147 -2.76 11.29 -19.67
C ARG A 147 -3.52 10.23 -20.47
N GLY A 148 -3.37 10.25 -21.79
CA GLY A 148 -4.12 9.39 -22.70
C GLY A 148 -3.74 7.90 -22.67
N ASP A 149 -2.69 7.51 -21.93
CA ASP A 149 -2.22 6.11 -21.94
C ASP A 149 -3.01 5.18 -21.00
N ILE A 150 -3.84 5.75 -20.11
CA ILE A 150 -4.71 5.01 -19.18
C ILE A 150 -6.11 5.61 -19.13
N ALA A 151 -7.05 4.87 -18.55
CA ALA A 151 -8.44 5.34 -18.39
C ALA A 151 -8.53 6.59 -17.48
N GLU A 152 -9.52 7.45 -17.74
CA GLU A 152 -9.64 8.76 -17.09
C GLU A 152 -9.84 8.65 -15.57
N GLY A 153 -10.63 7.69 -15.11
CA GLY A 153 -10.82 7.43 -13.68
C GLY A 153 -9.52 7.03 -13.00
N MET A 154 -8.71 6.18 -13.65
CA MET A 154 -7.40 5.79 -13.12
C MET A 154 -6.41 6.96 -13.10
N TRP A 155 -6.43 7.79 -14.15
CA TRP A 155 -5.60 9.00 -14.20
C TRP A 155 -5.94 9.97 -13.07
N ARG A 156 -7.23 10.20 -12.80
CA ARG A 156 -7.67 11.05 -11.67
C ARG A 156 -7.11 10.53 -10.34
N LEU A 157 -7.35 9.25 -10.03
CA LEU A 157 -6.88 8.63 -8.79
C LEU A 157 -5.34 8.69 -8.65
N TYR A 158 -4.63 8.43 -9.74
CA TYR A 158 -3.18 8.50 -9.79
C TYR A 158 -2.67 9.93 -9.51
N GLN A 159 -3.23 10.94 -10.16
CA GLN A 159 -2.85 12.35 -9.97
C GLN A 159 -3.18 12.84 -8.56
N ASP A 160 -4.34 12.48 -8.02
CA ASP A 160 -4.70 12.82 -6.65
C ASP A 160 -3.74 12.19 -5.64
N ARG A 161 -3.29 10.95 -5.90
CA ARG A 161 -2.25 10.33 -5.09
C ARG A 161 -0.91 11.05 -5.20
N LEU A 162 -0.45 11.42 -6.39
CA LEU A 162 0.80 12.16 -6.57
C LEU A 162 0.78 13.50 -5.81
N ARG A 163 -0.35 14.23 -5.86
CA ARG A 163 -0.53 15.47 -5.10
C ARG A 163 -0.46 15.22 -3.60
N TRP A 164 -1.05 14.13 -3.12
CA TRP A 164 -0.97 13.73 -1.73
C TRP A 164 0.47 13.38 -1.32
N LEU A 165 1.20 12.62 -2.14
CA LEU A 165 2.58 12.23 -1.90
C LEU A 165 3.53 13.44 -1.83
N ASN A 166 3.34 14.43 -2.69
CA ASN A 166 4.14 15.66 -2.65
C ASN A 166 3.97 16.43 -1.32
N ARG A 167 2.77 16.39 -0.72
CA ARG A 167 2.54 16.97 0.61
C ARG A 167 3.09 16.07 1.72
N PHE A 168 2.82 14.77 1.64
CA PHE A 168 3.24 13.77 2.62
C PHE A 168 4.77 13.69 2.75
N GLY A 169 5.50 13.71 1.64
CA GLY A 169 6.96 13.67 1.63
C GLY A 169 7.59 14.94 2.21
N GLY A 170 6.96 16.10 2.01
CA GLY A 170 7.40 17.37 2.60
C GLY A 170 7.25 17.40 4.13
N ASP A 171 6.23 16.74 4.67
CA ASP A 171 5.97 16.63 6.12
C ASP A 171 6.92 15.66 6.84
N GLN A 172 7.63 14.77 6.11
CA GLN A 172 8.60 13.83 6.70
C GLN A 172 10.05 14.36 6.72
N THR A 173 10.31 15.50 6.08
CA THR A 173 11.63 16.14 6.00
C THR A 173 11.83 17.33 6.95
N ASN A 174 10.83 17.62 7.79
CA ASN A 174 10.90 18.61 8.88
C ASN A 174 10.86 17.91 10.24
#